data_AF-A0A016WIH3-F1
#
_entry.id   AF-A0A016WIH3-F1
#
_cell.length_a   1.000
_cell.length_b   1.000
_cell.length_c   1.000
_cell.angle_alpha   90.00
_cell.angle_beta   90.00
_cell.angle_gamma   90.00
#
_symmetry.space_group_name_H-M   'P 1'
#
loop_
_entity.id
_entity.type
_entity.pdbx_description
1 polymer ?
#
loop_
_entity_poly.entity_id
_entity_poly.type
_entity_poly.pdbx_seq_one_letter_code
_entity_poly.pdbx_strand_id
1 'polypeptide(L)'
;MTQSGNGVLEISSLLNVQHSKLSKAVKHFQGTGTNENRPERGRSRTANNAGNQKNVPIRIERKPRAKINSTRIMARAIGFSRESLRMILTEAGLKVHKEVEGHLITEQAKVKWLGLCKRLRKRFASDRHRAILFSDENWFDIEKAHNHQNDRIW
;
A
#
# COMPACT_ATOMS: atom_id res chain seq x y z
N MET A 1 -10.02 -39.61 -24.20
CA MET A 1 -11.05 -40.25 -23.36
C MET A 1 -11.08 -39.53 -22.02
N THR A 2 -12.26 -39.11 -21.56
CA THR A 2 -12.46 -38.61 -20.19
C THR A 2 -12.52 -39.80 -19.23
N GLN A 3 -12.15 -39.63 -17.95
CA GLN A 3 -12.06 -40.72 -16.97
C GLN A 3 -13.38 -41.47 -16.72
N SER A 4 -14.52 -40.91 -17.13
CA SER A 4 -15.86 -41.51 -17.03
C SER A 4 -16.34 -42.22 -18.31
N GLY A 5 -15.52 -42.33 -19.36
CA GLY A 5 -15.86 -43.08 -20.59
C GLY A 5 -16.85 -42.39 -21.54
N ASN A 6 -17.55 -41.34 -21.11
CA ASN A 6 -18.57 -40.67 -21.91
C ASN A 6 -17.99 -39.80 -23.04
N GLY A 7 -18.63 -39.82 -24.20
CA GLY A 7 -18.26 -39.02 -25.35
C GLY A 7 -18.55 -37.52 -25.13
N VAL A 8 -17.77 -36.63 -25.76
CA VAL A 8 -17.94 -35.16 -25.63
C VAL A 8 -19.35 -34.70 -26.07
N LEU A 9 -20.00 -35.44 -26.97
CA LEU A 9 -21.37 -35.19 -27.43
C LEU A 9 -22.42 -35.53 -26.37
N GLU A 10 -22.28 -36.64 -25.64
CA GLU A 10 -23.18 -36.99 -24.53
C GLU A 10 -23.08 -35.99 -23.38
N ILE A 11 -21.86 -35.53 -23.10
CA ILE A 11 -21.63 -34.50 -22.08
C ILE A 11 -22.27 -33.16 -22.51
N SER A 12 -22.29 -32.87 -23.82
CA SER A 12 -22.92 -31.67 -24.39
C SER A 12 -24.44 -31.68 -24.25
N SER A 13 -25.09 -32.82 -24.52
CA SER A 13 -26.53 -32.97 -24.33
C SER A 13 -26.91 -32.95 -22.85
N LEU A 14 -26.16 -33.64 -21.98
CA LEU A 14 -26.39 -33.69 -20.54
C LEU A 14 -26.27 -32.31 -19.87
N LEU A 15 -25.24 -31.54 -20.24
CA LEU A 15 -24.98 -30.23 -19.63
C LEU A 15 -25.72 -29.07 -20.33
N ASN A 16 -26.41 -29.34 -21.44
CA ASN A 16 -27.03 -28.32 -22.31
C ASN A 16 -26.05 -27.19 -22.69
N VAL A 17 -24.78 -27.56 -22.94
CA VAL A 17 -23.72 -26.62 -23.36
C VAL A 17 -23.35 -26.92 -24.79
N GLN A 18 -23.17 -25.88 -25.61
CA GLN A 18 -22.75 -26.02 -26.99
C GLN A 18 -21.46 -26.85 -27.12
N HIS A 19 -21.49 -27.88 -27.97
CA HIS A 19 -20.38 -28.82 -28.20
C HIS A 19 -19.02 -28.12 -28.44
N SER A 20 -19.02 -26.99 -29.14
CA SER A 20 -17.81 -26.19 -29.41
C SER A 20 -17.13 -25.67 -28.15
N LYS A 21 -17.89 -25.31 -27.10
CA LYS A 21 -17.35 -24.85 -25.81
C LYS A 21 -16.76 -26.02 -25.03
N LEU A 22 -17.45 -27.15 -24.97
CA LEU A 22 -16.97 -28.37 -24.31
C LEU A 22 -15.70 -28.92 -24.97
N SER A 23 -15.66 -28.99 -26.31
CA SER A 23 -14.47 -29.43 -27.04
C SER A 23 -13.26 -28.53 -26.76
N LYS A 24 -13.45 -27.20 -26.71
CA LYS A 24 -12.38 -26.25 -26.34
C LYS A 24 -11.92 -26.43 -24.88
N ALA A 25 -12.85 -26.64 -23.95
CA ALA A 25 -12.54 -26.87 -22.54
C ALA A 25 -11.77 -28.19 -22.34
N VAL A 26 -12.17 -29.28 -23.00
CA VAL A 26 -11.47 -30.57 -22.95
C VAL A 26 -10.07 -30.45 -23.54
N LYS A 27 -9.90 -29.76 -24.69
CA LYS A 27 -8.57 -29.48 -25.26
C LYS A 27 -7.71 -28.61 -24.34
N HIS A 28 -8.31 -27.63 -23.67
CA HIS A 28 -7.62 -26.80 -22.68
C HIS A 28 -7.11 -27.65 -21.51
N PHE A 29 -7.97 -28.50 -20.95
CA PHE A 29 -7.63 -29.38 -19.84
C PHE A 29 -6.56 -30.40 -20.22
N GLN A 30 -6.67 -31.02 -21.40
CA GLN A 30 -5.65 -31.96 -21.91
C GLN A 30 -4.29 -31.29 -22.13
N GLY A 31 -4.26 -30.02 -22.52
CA GLY A 31 -3.02 -29.28 -22.78
C GLY A 31 -2.38 -28.64 -21.55
N THR A 32 -3.18 -28.16 -20.58
CA THR A 32 -2.69 -27.41 -19.42
C THR A 32 -2.71 -28.26 -18.13
N GLY A 33 -3.49 -29.34 -18.10
CA GLY A 33 -3.72 -30.15 -16.89
C GLY A 33 -4.58 -29.48 -15.82
N THR A 34 -5.00 -28.23 -16.05
CA THR A 34 -5.78 -27.41 -15.12
C THR A 34 -7.00 -26.81 -15.80
N ASN A 35 -8.04 -26.54 -15.00
CA ASN A 35 -9.25 -25.83 -15.41
C ASN A 35 -9.18 -24.32 -15.12
N GLU A 36 -8.03 -23.82 -14.66
CA GLU A 36 -7.85 -22.40 -14.39
C GLU A 36 -7.82 -21.59 -15.69
N ASN A 37 -8.30 -20.35 -15.60
CA ASN A 37 -8.21 -19.41 -16.71
C ASN A 37 -6.75 -19.16 -17.05
N ARG A 38 -6.42 -19.18 -18.35
CA ARG A 38 -5.10 -18.76 -18.80
C ARG A 38 -4.88 -17.30 -18.43
N PRO A 39 -3.68 -16.93 -17.98
CA PRO A 39 -3.34 -15.54 -17.79
C PRO A 39 -3.50 -14.82 -19.13
N GLU A 40 -4.45 -13.89 -19.19
CA GLU A 40 -4.67 -13.07 -20.37
C GLU A 40 -3.45 -12.20 -20.62
N ARG A 41 -2.94 -12.18 -21.86
CA ARG A 41 -1.93 -11.22 -22.28
C ARG A 41 -2.62 -9.87 -22.49
N GLY A 42 -2.81 -9.14 -21.40
CA GLY A 42 -3.23 -7.75 -21.45
C GLY A 42 -2.19 -6.87 -22.16
N ARG A 43 -2.56 -5.61 -22.40
CA ARG A 43 -1.66 -4.61 -23.00
C ARG A 43 -0.41 -4.42 -22.12
N SER A 44 0.77 -4.61 -22.70
CA SER A 44 2.03 -4.39 -22.01
C SER A 44 2.13 -2.95 -21.48
N ARG A 45 2.60 -2.80 -20.24
CA ARG A 45 2.81 -1.50 -19.61
C ARG A 45 4.05 -0.82 -20.23
N THR A 46 3.87 0.37 -20.78
CA THR A 46 4.97 1.13 -21.42
C THR A 46 5.84 1.85 -20.40
N ALA A 47 5.24 2.76 -19.62
CA ALA A 47 5.98 3.56 -18.63
C ALA A 47 6.23 2.80 -17.33
N ASN A 48 5.26 2.02 -16.86
CA ASN A 48 5.34 1.29 -15.60
C ASN A 48 5.83 -0.16 -15.83
N ASN A 49 7.11 -0.29 -16.13
CA ASN A 49 7.79 -1.57 -16.29
C ASN A 49 8.75 -1.81 -15.11
N ALA A 50 9.18 -3.06 -14.94
CA ALA A 50 10.05 -3.46 -13.83
C ALA A 50 11.40 -2.71 -13.82
N GLY A 51 11.91 -2.28 -14.98
CA GLY A 51 13.14 -1.48 -15.07
C GLY A 51 12.94 -0.08 -14.48
N ASN A 52 11.84 0.58 -14.85
CA ASN A 52 11.50 1.91 -14.36
C ASN A 52 11.13 1.88 -12.86
N GLN A 53 10.50 0.81 -12.38
CA GLN A 53 10.27 0.61 -10.95
C GLN A 53 11.56 0.52 -10.14
N LYS A 54 12.66 0.03 -10.72
CA LYS A 54 13.98 0.03 -10.07
C LYS A 54 14.72 1.36 -10.24
N ASN A 55 14.67 1.95 -11.43
CA ASN A 55 15.47 3.11 -11.79
C ASN A 55 14.92 4.45 -11.26
N VAL A 56 13.60 4.61 -11.22
CA VAL A 56 12.96 5.87 -10.78
C VAL A 56 13.23 6.15 -9.29
N PRO A 57 13.08 5.20 -8.36
CA PRO A 57 13.40 5.43 -6.94
C PRO A 57 14.85 5.86 -6.68
N ILE A 58 15.81 5.36 -7.45
CA ILE A 58 17.24 5.68 -7.29
C ILE A 58 17.51 7.17 -7.55
N ARG A 59 16.67 7.82 -8.35
CA ARG A 59 16.81 9.26 -8.67
C ARG A 59 16.31 10.19 -7.57
N ILE A 60 15.64 9.66 -6.54
CA ILE A 60 15.12 10.47 -5.44
C ILE A 60 16.28 10.88 -4.54
N GLU A 61 16.50 12.18 -4.40
CA GLU A 61 17.52 12.71 -3.51
C GLU A 61 17.07 12.61 -2.04
N ARG A 62 18.01 12.44 -1.11
CA ARG A 62 17.75 12.49 0.36
C ARG A 62 17.55 13.92 0.87
N LYS A 63 16.71 14.70 0.18
CA LYS A 63 16.36 16.08 0.49
C LYS A 63 14.84 16.22 0.38
N PRO A 64 14.08 15.99 1.47
CA PRO A 64 12.62 15.86 1.41
C PRO A 64 11.92 17.13 0.87
N ARG A 65 12.50 18.32 1.13
CA ARG A 65 11.97 19.62 0.70
C ARG A 65 12.40 20.07 -0.70
N ALA A 66 13.27 19.31 -1.37
CA ALA A 66 13.78 19.74 -2.67
C ALA A 66 12.70 19.60 -3.75
N LYS A 67 12.46 20.68 -4.50
CA LYS A 67 11.51 20.68 -5.64
C LYS A 67 11.83 19.58 -6.66
N ILE A 68 13.09 19.17 -6.76
CA ILE A 68 13.54 18.08 -7.65
C ILE A 68 12.85 16.74 -7.36
N ASN A 69 12.49 16.47 -6.10
CA ASN A 69 11.77 15.27 -5.68
C ASN A 69 10.26 15.35 -5.91
N SER A 70 9.74 16.49 -6.41
CA SER A 70 8.33 16.61 -6.77
C SER A 70 8.00 15.66 -7.92
N THR A 71 6.96 14.84 -7.76
CA THR A 71 6.48 13.92 -8.81
C THR A 71 6.27 14.64 -10.15
N ARG A 72 5.80 15.89 -10.13
CA ARG A 72 5.58 16.68 -11.35
C ARG A 72 6.89 17.04 -12.05
N ILE A 73 7.91 17.44 -11.29
CA ILE A 73 9.20 17.87 -11.84
C ILE A 73 9.97 16.66 -12.37
N MET A 74 10.02 15.58 -11.59
CA MET A 74 10.59 14.31 -12.04
C MET A 74 9.88 13.78 -13.29
N ALA A 75 8.56 13.86 -13.35
CA ALA A 75 7.80 13.37 -14.50
C ALA A 75 8.16 14.13 -15.77
N ARG A 76 8.27 15.47 -15.70
CA ARG A 76 8.74 16.31 -16.81
C ARG A 76 10.16 15.98 -17.23
N ALA A 77 11.07 15.76 -16.28
CA ALA A 77 12.46 15.41 -16.58
C ALA A 77 12.62 14.05 -17.25
N ILE A 78 11.75 13.10 -16.93
CA ILE A 78 11.77 11.72 -17.48
C ILE A 78 10.94 11.61 -18.77
N GLY A 79 9.99 12.52 -18.99
CA GLY A 79 9.04 12.45 -20.12
C GLY A 79 7.82 11.57 -19.83
N PHE A 80 7.45 11.39 -18.57
CA PHE A 80 6.24 10.65 -18.19
C PHE A 80 5.11 11.59 -17.75
N SER A 81 3.87 11.07 -17.77
CA SER A 81 2.78 11.74 -17.07
C SER A 81 2.98 11.65 -15.56
N ARG A 82 2.43 12.62 -14.84
CA ARG A 82 2.49 12.66 -13.37
C ARG A 82 1.89 11.40 -12.76
N GLU A 83 0.79 10.92 -13.33
CA GLU A 83 0.03 9.76 -12.90
C GLU A 83 0.84 8.48 -13.08
N SER A 84 1.52 8.34 -14.23
CA SER A 84 2.41 7.20 -14.49
C SER A 84 3.55 7.15 -13.49
N LEU A 85 4.19 8.30 -13.22
CA LEU A 85 5.27 8.34 -12.24
C LEU A 85 4.79 8.03 -10.82
N ARG A 86 3.61 8.54 -10.43
CA ARG A 86 3.00 8.22 -9.13
C ARG A 86 2.75 6.71 -9.00
N MET A 87 2.22 6.08 -10.04
CA MET A 87 1.96 4.64 -10.07
C MET A 87 3.27 3.84 -9.94
N ILE A 88 4.31 4.21 -10.69
CA ILE A 88 5.64 3.58 -10.59
C ILE A 88 6.19 3.67 -9.16
N LEU A 89 6.13 4.86 -8.54
CA LEU A 89 6.60 5.05 -7.16
C LEU A 89 5.79 4.22 -6.15
N THR A 90 4.47 4.13 -6.35
CA THR A 90 3.58 3.37 -5.46
C THR A 90 3.82 1.86 -5.57
N GLU A 91 3.97 1.36 -6.80
CA GLU A 91 4.29 -0.05 -7.06
C GLU A 91 5.72 -0.43 -6.62
N ALA A 92 6.65 0.54 -6.62
CA ALA A 92 7.96 0.39 -5.99
C ALA A 92 7.93 0.42 -4.45
N GLY A 93 6.74 0.55 -3.83
CA GLY A 93 6.55 0.54 -2.39
C GLY A 93 6.77 1.89 -1.70
N LEU A 94 6.97 2.97 -2.45
CA LEU A 94 7.18 4.30 -1.89
C LEU A 94 5.85 4.99 -1.58
N LYS A 95 5.84 5.69 -0.43
CA LYS A 95 4.73 6.54 -0.02
C LYS A 95 5.20 7.98 0.09
N VAL A 96 4.26 8.91 -0.09
CA VAL A 96 4.51 10.32 0.12
C VAL A 96 4.87 10.53 1.59
N HIS A 97 6.05 11.10 1.83
CA HIS A 97 6.45 11.52 3.16
C HIS A 97 5.80 12.87 3.48
N LYS A 98 4.99 12.90 4.55
CA LYS A 98 4.47 14.13 5.12
C LYS A 98 5.28 14.45 6.37
N GLU A 99 6.02 15.55 6.35
CA GLU A 99 6.69 16.07 7.54
C GLU A 99 5.60 16.52 8.54
N VAL A 100 5.79 16.16 9.81
CA VAL A 100 4.98 16.63 10.92
C VAL A 100 5.88 17.51 11.77
N GLU A 101 5.41 18.72 12.09
CA GLU A 101 6.14 19.59 12.99
C GLU A 101 6.16 18.99 14.39
N GLY A 102 7.32 19.01 15.02
CA GLY A 102 7.52 18.47 16.36
C GLY A 102 8.58 19.28 17.09
N HIS A 103 8.61 19.13 18.41
CA HIS A 103 9.60 19.80 19.22
C HIS A 103 11.01 19.28 18.92
N LEU A 104 11.97 20.18 18.73
CA LEU A 104 13.36 19.81 18.48
C LEU A 104 13.96 19.19 19.75
N ILE A 105 14.35 17.92 19.69
CA ILE A 105 14.97 17.23 20.82
C ILE A 105 16.47 17.55 20.83
N THR A 106 16.91 18.37 21.79
CA THR A 106 18.32 18.67 22.00
C THR A 106 19.09 17.46 22.53
N GLU A 107 20.41 17.40 22.31
CA GLU A 107 21.24 16.30 22.82
C GLU A 107 21.17 16.18 24.36
N GLN A 108 21.12 17.31 25.07
CA GLN A 108 20.92 17.33 26.51
C GLN A 108 19.56 16.74 26.92
N ALA A 109 18.50 17.07 26.18
CA ALA A 109 17.18 16.49 26.41
C ALA A 109 17.18 14.97 26.17
N LYS A 110 17.89 14.47 25.14
CA LYS A 110 18.03 13.02 24.91
C LYS A 110 18.66 12.30 26.10
N VAL A 111 19.74 12.83 26.66
CA VAL A 111 20.40 12.24 27.84
C VAL A 111 19.46 12.24 29.04
N LYS A 112 18.79 13.38 29.31
CA LYS A 112 17.82 13.51 30.40
C LYS A 112 16.67 12.52 30.26
N TRP A 113 16.08 12.43 29.06
CA TRP A 113 14.97 11.53 28.75
C TRP A 113 15.38 10.06 28.84
N LEU A 114 16.55 9.69 28.32
CA LEU A 114 17.08 8.33 28.44
C LEU A 114 17.23 7.91 29.91
N GLY A 115 17.76 8.80 30.75
CA GLY A 115 17.86 8.56 32.19
C GLY A 115 16.49 8.40 32.85
N LEU A 116 15.53 9.25 32.49
CA LEU A 116 14.15 9.15 32.98
C LEU A 116 13.48 7.85 32.56
N CYS A 117 13.55 7.47 31.28
CA CYS A 117 12.98 6.23 30.75
C CYS A 117 13.56 4.99 31.45
N LYS A 118 14.88 4.95 31.68
CA LYS A 118 15.51 3.84 32.42
C LYS A 118 14.97 3.73 33.85
N ARG A 119 14.75 4.87 34.55
CA ARG A 119 14.18 4.89 35.90
C ARG A 119 12.72 4.46 35.91
N LEU A 120 11.91 4.99 34.99
CA LEU A 120 10.51 4.60 34.83
C LEU A 120 10.42 3.09 34.57
N ARG A 121 11.19 2.54 33.63
CA ARG A 121 11.20 1.09 33.34
C ARG A 121 11.47 0.24 34.58
N LYS A 122 12.41 0.63 35.45
CA LYS A 122 12.68 -0.08 36.72
C LYS A 122 11.51 0.00 37.72
N ARG A 123 10.81 1.13 37.79
CA ARG A 123 9.61 1.28 38.63
C ARG A 123 8.46 0.42 38.13
N PHE A 124 8.23 0.38 36.82
CA PHE A 124 7.22 -0.48 36.21
C PHE A 124 7.50 -1.97 36.45
N ALA A 125 8.76 -2.40 36.32
CA ALA A 125 9.15 -3.80 36.58
C ALA A 125 8.97 -4.24 38.06
N SER A 126 8.89 -3.30 39.00
CA SER A 126 8.69 -3.59 40.42
C SER A 126 7.23 -3.40 40.88
N ASP A 127 6.28 -3.36 39.93
CA ASP A 127 4.84 -3.07 40.13
C ASP A 127 4.52 -1.73 40.83
N ARG A 128 5.55 -0.91 41.09
CA ARG A 128 5.44 0.42 41.71
C ARG A 128 4.79 1.46 40.81
N HIS A 129 4.46 1.11 39.58
CA HIS A 129 3.71 1.98 38.67
C HIS A 129 2.27 2.20 39.14
N ARG A 130 1.70 1.24 39.90
CA ARG A 130 0.34 1.35 40.47
C ARG A 130 0.20 2.45 41.51
N ALA A 131 1.32 2.90 42.09
CA ALA A 131 1.37 4.01 43.02
C ALA A 131 1.65 5.37 42.35
N ILE A 132 1.74 5.42 41.02
CA ILE A 132 1.99 6.66 40.27
C ILE A 132 0.65 7.23 39.81
N LEU A 133 0.27 8.36 40.38
CA LEU A 133 -0.80 9.19 39.84
C LEU A 133 -0.20 10.13 38.79
N PHE A 134 -0.70 10.06 37.56
CA PHE A 134 -0.36 11.01 36.50
C PHE A 134 -1.41 12.12 36.49
N SER A 135 -0.97 13.36 36.58
CA SER A 135 -1.80 14.56 36.40
C SER A 135 -1.15 15.44 35.34
N ASP A 136 -1.97 16.01 34.48
CA ASP A 136 -1.55 17.03 33.52
C ASP A 136 -2.63 18.11 33.45
N GLU A 137 -2.22 19.35 33.27
CA GLU A 137 -3.14 20.47 33.09
C GLU A 137 -3.35 20.67 31.59
N ASN A 138 -4.61 20.59 31.17
CA ASN A 138 -4.97 20.89 29.80
C ASN A 138 -5.96 22.05 29.78
N TRP A 139 -5.77 22.95 28.83
CA TRP A 139 -6.70 24.05 28.60
C TRP A 139 -8.01 23.47 28.07
N PHE A 140 -9.13 23.81 28.71
CA PHE A 140 -10.47 23.53 28.19
C PHE A 140 -11.10 24.85 27.79
N ASP A 141 -11.44 24.97 26.51
CA ASP A 141 -12.18 26.12 26.01
C ASP A 141 -13.68 25.93 26.34
N ILE A 142 -14.32 27.00 26.81
CA ILE A 142 -15.77 27.00 27.11
C ILE A 142 -16.58 26.98 25.80
N GLU A 143 -15.97 27.42 24.70
CA GLU A 143 -16.59 27.45 23.39
C GLU A 143 -16.67 26.05 22.77
N LYS A 144 -17.79 25.76 22.11
CA LYS A 144 -18.01 24.48 21.43
C LYS A 144 -17.00 24.35 20.28
N ALA A 145 -16.15 23.33 20.34
CA ALA A 145 -15.21 23.02 19.26
C ALA A 145 -15.95 22.99 17.91
N HIS A 146 -15.48 23.81 16.96
CA HIS A 146 -16.09 23.96 15.65
C HIS A 146 -16.05 22.62 14.90
N ASN A 147 -17.17 21.89 14.91
CA ASN A 147 -17.29 20.62 14.22
C ASN A 147 -17.58 20.86 12.73
N HIS A 148 -16.52 20.88 11.92
CA HIS A 148 -16.60 21.02 10.46
C HIS A 148 -17.55 20.01 9.77
N GLN A 149 -17.96 18.92 10.44
CA GLN A 149 -18.92 17.97 9.89
C GLN A 149 -20.37 18.46 9.95
N ASN A 150 -20.71 19.39 10.87
CA ASN A 150 -22.09 19.86 11.07
C ASN A 150 -22.50 21.06 10.21
N ASP A 151 -21.56 21.75 9.55
CA ASP A 151 -21.84 22.94 8.72
C ASP A 151 -22.07 22.60 7.23
N ARG A 152 -22.41 21.34 6.91
CA ARG A 152 -22.86 20.98 5.56
C ARG A 152 -24.33 21.35 5.37
N ILE A 153 -24.55 22.60 4.98
CA ILE A 153 -25.83 23.11 4.47
C ILE A 153 -26.00 22.63 3.02
N TRP A 154 -27.17 22.08 2.67
CA TRP A 154 -27.52 21.63 1.32
C TRP A 154 -28.17 22.76 0.53
#